data_AF-A0A6A8LW56-F1
#
_entry.id   AF-A0A6A8LW56-F1
#
_cell.length_a   1.000
_cell.length_b   1.000
_cell.length_c   1.000
_cell.angle_alpha   90.00
_cell.angle_beta   90.00
_cell.angle_gamma   90.00
#
_symmetry.space_group_name_H-M   'P 1'
#
loop_
_entity.id
_entity.type
_entity.pdbx_description
1 polymer ?
#
loop_
_entity_poly.entity_id
_entity_poly.type
_entity_poly.pdbx_seq_one_letter_code
_entity_poly.pdbx_strand_id
1 'polypeptide(L)'
;MNTVKARNQGNSTVLTIPMSFNVSQGAEFTVTRQADGSILYQPKEGYDIWSDKTLDSFDYEKELQEEYRDLGYNPREVKPVGKELL
;
A
#
# COMPACT_ATOMS: atom_id res chain seq x y z
N MET A 1 3.73 14.81 28.79
CA MET A 1 2.52 14.24 28.19
C MET A 1 1.92 15.35 27.34
N ASN A 2 1.83 15.15 26.02
CA ASN A 2 1.41 16.22 25.10
C ASN A 2 -0.02 15.95 24.67
N THR A 3 -0.93 16.87 24.97
CA THR A 3 -2.33 16.77 24.56
C THR A 3 -2.52 17.50 23.24
N VAL A 4 -3.10 16.83 22.25
CA VAL A 4 -3.42 17.41 20.95
C VAL A 4 -4.91 17.30 20.70
N LYS A 5 -5.49 18.29 20.04
CA LYS A 5 -6.91 18.31 19.70
C LYS A 5 -7.11 17.94 18.24
N ALA A 6 -8.07 17.05 17.98
CA ALA A 6 -8.50 16.73 16.62
C ALA A 6 -9.13 17.95 15.95
N ARG A 7 -8.82 18.16 14.67
CA ARG A 7 -9.41 19.24 13.86
C ARG A 7 -9.97 18.69 12.55
N ASN A 8 -11.03 19.32 12.05
CA ASN A 8 -11.53 19.03 10.72
C ASN A 8 -10.75 19.85 9.69
N GLN A 9 -10.31 19.19 8.61
CA GLN A 9 -9.70 19.79 7.45
C GLN A 9 -10.39 19.22 6.21
N GLY A 10 -11.27 20.01 5.59
CA GLY A 10 -12.14 19.51 4.52
C GLY A 10 -13.03 18.37 5.03
N ASN A 11 -12.97 17.23 4.36
CA ASN A 11 -13.72 16.01 4.71
C ASN A 11 -12.91 15.03 5.60
N SER A 12 -11.90 15.51 6.31
CA SER A 12 -11.01 14.64 7.10
C SER A 12 -10.73 15.20 8.48
N THR A 13 -10.51 14.31 9.45
CA THR A 13 -10.10 14.65 10.81
C THR A 13 -8.59 14.46 10.94
N VAL A 14 -7.89 15.48 11.44
CA VAL A 14 -6.43 15.51 11.54
C VAL A 14 -6.00 15.67 12.98
N LEU A 15 -5.00 14.89 13.40
CA LEU A 15 -4.25 15.08 14.64
C LEU A 15 -2.90 15.73 14.31
N THR A 16 -2.54 16.77 15.05
CA THR A 16 -1.25 17.45 14.84
C THR A 16 -0.17 16.73 15.63
N ILE A 17 0.92 16.34 14.95
CA ILE A 17 2.08 15.72 15.59
C ILE A 17 3.01 16.84 16.07
N PRO A 18 3.41 16.89 17.35
CA PRO A 18 4.35 17.89 17.85
C PRO A 18 5.72 17.77 17.18
N MET A 19 6.39 18.90 16.92
CA MET A 19 7.73 18.93 16.29
C MET A 19 8.78 18.12 17.05
N SER A 20 8.65 17.98 18.37
CA SER A 20 9.57 17.20 19.22
C SER A 20 9.66 15.72 18.85
N PHE A 21 8.73 15.21 18.03
CA PHE A 21 8.72 13.83 17.55
C PHE A 21 9.60 13.62 16.31
N ASN A 22 10.16 14.70 15.73
CA ASN A 22 11.11 14.67 14.61
C ASN A 22 10.64 13.84 13.39
N VAL A 23 9.33 13.82 13.12
CA VAL A 23 8.78 13.19 11.92
C VAL A 23 9.08 14.06 10.71
N SER A 24 9.74 13.50 9.70
CA SER A 24 10.06 14.20 8.46
C SER A 24 8.80 14.52 7.64
N GLN A 25 8.81 15.66 6.97
CA GLN A 25 7.74 16.00 6.03
C GLN A 25 7.67 14.94 4.91
N GLY A 26 6.45 14.49 4.59
CA GLY A 26 6.23 13.46 3.58
C GLY A 26 6.38 12.02 4.08
N ALA A 27 6.68 11.80 5.36
CA ALA A 27 6.67 10.44 5.93
C ALA A 27 5.25 9.83 5.86
N GLU A 28 5.17 8.62 5.33
CA GLU A 28 3.93 7.84 5.27
C GLU A 28 3.77 6.96 6.50
N PHE A 29 2.52 6.80 6.96
CA PHE A 29 2.18 5.95 8.09
C PHE A 29 0.98 5.09 7.76
N THR A 30 1.01 3.83 8.17
CA THR A 30 -0.19 3.00 8.26
C THR A 30 -0.95 3.37 9.54
N VAL A 31 -2.29 3.40 9.44
CA VAL A 31 -3.17 3.79 10.55
C VAL A 31 -4.06 2.62 10.91
N THR A 32 -4.06 2.23 12.18
CA THR A 32 -4.93 1.15 12.67
C THR A 32 -5.62 1.57 13.96
N ARG A 33 -6.91 1.28 14.06
CA ARG A 33 -7.67 1.44 15.31
C ARG A 33 -7.58 0.15 16.11
N GLN A 34 -7.05 0.23 17.32
CA GLN A 34 -6.96 -0.91 18.22
C GLN A 34 -8.28 -1.14 18.97
N ALA A 35 -8.41 -2.30 19.61
CA ALA A 35 -9.60 -2.69 20.36
C ALA A 35 -9.89 -1.78 21.57
N ASP A 36 -8.85 -1.19 22.17
CA ASP A 36 -8.96 -0.22 23.26
C ASP A 36 -9.38 1.19 22.80
N GLY A 37 -9.60 1.37 21.49
CA GLY A 37 -9.96 2.65 20.89
C GLY A 37 -8.78 3.55 20.58
N SER A 38 -7.54 3.14 20.89
CA SER A 38 -6.35 3.88 20.49
C SER A 38 -6.15 3.83 18.97
N ILE A 39 -5.50 4.87 18.43
CA ILE A 39 -5.12 4.94 17.02
C ILE A 39 -3.61 4.80 16.97
N LEU A 40 -3.14 3.73 16.34
CA LEU A 40 -1.73 3.45 16.12
C LEU A 40 -1.32 3.95 14.74
N TYR A 41 -0.26 4.76 14.70
CA TYR A 41 0.42 5.18 13.47
C TYR A 41 1.77 4.47 13.44
N GLN A 42 2.00 3.63 12.43
CA GLN A 42 3.28 2.95 12.21
C GLN A 42 3.92 3.50 10.94
N PRO A 43 5.23 3.81 10.94
CA PRO A 43 5.92 4.20 9.72
C PRO A 43 5.67 3.15 8.65
N LYS A 44 5.21 3.61 7.48
CA LYS A 44 5.06 2.74 6.33
C LYS A 44 6.45 2.63 5.70
N GLU A 45 7.14 1.53 5.98
CA GLU A 45 8.29 1.16 5.17
C GLU A 45 7.78 0.90 3.76
N GLY A 46 8.14 1.79 2.84
CA GLY A 46 7.88 1.56 1.43
C GLY A 46 8.66 0.33 1.00
N TYR A 47 7.99 -0.63 0.39
CA TYR A 47 8.70 -1.69 -0.31
C TYR A 47 9.19 -1.13 -1.63
N ASP A 48 10.49 -0.86 -1.71
CA ASP A 48 11.15 -0.47 -2.96
C ASP A 48 11.58 -1.73 -3.71
N ILE A 49 10.79 -2.10 -4.72
CA ILE A 49 11.05 -3.24 -5.59
C ILE A 49 12.43 -3.17 -6.26
N TRP A 50 13.00 -1.98 -6.46
CA TRP A 50 14.31 -1.83 -7.10
C TRP A 50 15.48 -2.07 -6.13
N SER A 51 15.20 -2.07 -4.83
CA SER A 51 16.18 -2.34 -3.77
C SER A 51 16.21 -3.80 -3.32
N ASP A 52 15.19 -4.58 -3.69
CA ASP A 52 15.06 -5.97 -3.31
C ASP A 52 15.87 -6.89 -4.24
N LYS A 53 17.06 -7.28 -3.77
CA LYS A 53 17.96 -8.20 -4.49
C LYS A 53 17.35 -9.58 -4.75
N THR A 54 16.31 -9.97 -4.03
CA THR A 54 15.63 -11.25 -4.31
C THR A 54 14.89 -11.21 -5.65
N LEU A 55 14.53 -10.01 -6.12
CA LEU A 55 13.88 -9.80 -7.42
C LEU A 55 14.87 -9.83 -8.60
N ASP A 56 16.17 -9.66 -8.35
CA ASP A 56 17.20 -9.73 -9.41
C ASP A 56 17.22 -11.10 -10.10
N SER A 57 16.87 -12.16 -9.35
CA SER A 57 16.77 -13.54 -9.84
C SER A 57 15.34 -14.05 -9.86
N PHE A 58 14.36 -13.16 -10.00
CA PHE A 58 12.95 -13.54 -10.03
C PHE A 58 12.65 -14.42 -11.26
N ASP A 59 12.06 -15.59 -11.03
CA ASP A 59 11.70 -16.53 -12.09
C ASP A 59 10.31 -16.20 -12.63
N TYR A 60 10.29 -15.30 -13.62
CA TYR A 60 9.06 -14.86 -14.29
C TYR A 60 8.33 -16.01 -14.99
N GLU A 61 9.04 -17.02 -15.50
CA GLU A 61 8.42 -18.13 -16.20
C GLU A 61 7.63 -18.99 -15.22
N LYS A 62 8.21 -19.29 -14.07
CA LYS A 62 7.52 -20.04 -13.02
C LYS A 62 6.26 -19.32 -12.55
N GLU A 63 6.36 -18.03 -12.23
CA GLU A 63 5.21 -17.24 -11.76
C GLU A 63 4.08 -17.24 -12.79
N LEU A 64 4.43 -17.07 -14.08
CA LEU A 64 3.47 -17.10 -15.18
C LEU A 64 2.78 -18.46 -15.32
N GLN A 65 3.50 -19.57 -15.12
CA GLN A 65 2.90 -20.90 -15.14
C GLN A 65 1.96 -21.13 -13.93
N GLU A 66 2.29 -20.58 -12.77
CA GLU A 66 1.41 -20.63 -11.60
C GLU A 66 0.12 -19.83 -11.84
N GLU A 67 0.22 -18.64 -12.45
CA GLU A 67 -0.95 -17.85 -12.84
C GLU A 67 -1.85 -18.60 -13.84
N TYR A 68 -1.27 -19.23 -14.87
CA TYR A 68 -2.04 -20.04 -15.84
C TYR A 68 -2.75 -21.22 -15.17
N ARG A 69 -2.09 -21.86 -14.20
CA ARG A 69 -2.68 -22.95 -13.42
C ARG A 69 -3.85 -22.45 -12.57
N ASP A 70 -3.71 -21.31 -11.92
CA ASP A 70 -4.74 -20.75 -11.03
C ASP A 70 -5.95 -20.24 -11.82
N LEU A 71 -5.71 -19.65 -12.99
CA LEU A 71 -6.78 -19.20 -13.90
C LEU A 71 -7.45 -20.38 -14.62
N GLY A 72 -6.73 -21.48 -14.83
CA GLY A 72 -7.19 -22.63 -15.61
C GLY A 72 -7.26 -22.38 -17.12
N TYR A 73 -6.72 -21.27 -17.60
CA TYR A 73 -6.57 -20.93 -19.02
C TYR A 73 -5.40 -19.96 -19.21
N ASN A 74 -4.90 -19.85 -20.45
CA ASN A 74 -3.91 -18.83 -20.82
C ASN A 74 -4.62 -17.56 -21.32
N PRO A 75 -4.55 -16.42 -20.59
CA PRO A 75 -5.22 -15.18 -21.01
C PRO A 75 -4.78 -14.65 -22.37
N ARG A 76 -3.57 -15.00 -22.84
CA ARG A 76 -3.04 -14.55 -24.13
C ARG A 76 -3.68 -15.25 -25.33
N GLU A 77 -4.31 -16.40 -25.09
CA GLU A 77 -5.01 -17.18 -26.11
C GLU A 77 -6.51 -16.82 -26.19
N VAL A 78 -7.00 -16.05 -25.22
CA VAL A 78 -8.39 -15.61 -25.19
C VAL A 78 -8.59 -14.45 -26.17
N LYS A 79 -9.54 -14.61 -27.09
CA LYS A 79 -9.95 -13.50 -27.98
C LYS A 79 -10.62 -12.42 -27.13
N PRO A 80 -10.20 -11.15 -27.22
CA PRO A 80 -10.87 -10.07 -26.50
C PRO A 80 -12.33 -9.97 -26.97
N VAL A 81 -13.26 -9.95 -26.02
CA VAL A 81 -14.72 -9.88 -26.27
C VAL A 81 -15.29 -8.45 -26.11
N GLY A 82 -14.43 -7.46 -25.88
CA GLY A 82 -14.82 -6.05 -25.76
C GLY A 82 -14.91 -5.34 -27.11
N LYS A 83 -15.93 -4.50 -27.29
CA LYS A 83 -15.99 -3.49 -28.35
C LYS A 83 -15.67 -2.15 -27.70
N GLU A 84 -14.55 -1.53 -28.05
CA GLU A 84 -14.29 -0.15 -27.64
C GLU A 84 -15.39 0.75 -28.21
N LEU A 85 -15.99 1.57 -27.34
CA LEU A 85 -16.87 2.66 -27.76
C LEU A 85 -15.97 3.80 -28.21
N LEU A 86 -15.72 3.86 -29.53
CA LEU A 86 -15.09 5.00 -30.19
C LEU A 86 -16.05 6.20 -30.24
#